data_AF-A0A7X7WST5-F1
#
_entry.id   AF-A0A7X7WST5-F1
#
_cell.length_a   1.000
_cell.length_b   1.000
_cell.length_c   1.000
_cell.angle_alpha   90.00
_cell.angle_beta   90.00
_cell.angle_gamma   90.00
#
_symmetry.space_group_name_H-M   'P 1'
#
loop_
_entity.id
_entity.type
_entity.pdbx_description
1 polymer ?
#
loop_
_entity_poly.entity_id
_entity_poly.type
_entity_poly.pdbx_seq_one_letter_code
_entity_poly.pdbx_strand_id
1 'polypeptide(L)' 'MHRTQVMLREQQYLMLKGIAERKKKSIAQVLRDIVDAYSEKKGTFSLSSLEGIAEDSAVYGKDHDKVLYRAQ' A
#
# COMPACT_ATOMS: atom_id res chain seq x y z
N MET A 1 -12.64 -0.22 5.20
CA MET A 1 -11.45 0.30 5.90
C MET A 1 -10.68 -0.87 6.51
N HIS A 2 -9.41 -1.06 6.14
CA HIS A 2 -8.54 -2.07 6.76
C HIS A 2 -7.89 -1.48 8.02
N ARG A 3 -7.86 -2.26 9.11
CA ARG A 3 -7.25 -1.85 10.38
C ARG A 3 -5.84 -2.43 10.48
N THR A 4 -4.85 -1.56 10.57
CA THR A 4 -3.44 -1.95 10.77
C THR A 4 -2.98 -1.49 12.15
N GLN A 5 -2.24 -2.34 12.84
CA GLN A 5 -1.58 -2.00 14.10
C GLN A 5 -0.12 -1.62 13.83
N VAL A 6 0.31 -0.48 14.37
CA VAL A 6 1.70 0.00 14.24
C VAL A 6 2.28 0.13 15.63
N MET A 7 3.40 -0.53 15.87
CA MET A 7 4.14 -0.43 17.13
C MET A 7 5.13 0.73 17.04
N LEU A 8 5.06 1.64 18.00
CA LEU A 8 5.94 2.80 18.09
C LEU A 8 6.75 2.71 19.37
N ARG A 9 8.03 3.10 19.30
CA ARG A 9 8.80 3.38 20.50
C ARG A 9 8.26 4.64 21.17
N GLU A 10 8.46 4.75 22.48
CA GLU A 10 7.96 5.88 23.27
C GLU A 10 8.38 7.24 22.70
N GLN A 11 9.66 7.38 22.32
CA GLN A 11 10.17 8.60 21.70
C GLN A 11 9.44 8.96 20.40
N GLN A 12 9.09 7.97 19.58
CA GLN A 12 8.35 8.18 18.33
C GLN A 12 6.91 8.62 18.60
N TYR A 13 6.28 8.02 19.61
CA TYR A 13 4.94 8.41 20.04
C TYR A 13 4.90 9.84 20.57
N LEU A 14 5.86 10.23 21.43
CA LEU A 14 5.94 11.59 21.97
C LEU A 14 6.15 12.63 20.87
N MET A 15 7.02 12.34 19.90
CA MET A 15 7.21 13.19 18.73
C MET A 15 5.91 13.34 17.92
N LEU A 16 5.23 12.23 17.61
CA LEU A 16 3.95 12.23 16.89
C LEU A 16 2.88 13.02 17.63
N LYS A 17 2.79 12.87 18.95
CA LYS A 17 1.86 13.60 19.81
C LYS A 17 2.13 15.11 19.74
N GLY A 18 3.38 15.54 19.85
CA GLY A 18 3.74 16.95 19.74
C GLY A 18 3.39 17.56 18.38
N ILE A 19 3.52 16.79 17.29
CA ILE A 19 3.11 17.22 15.95
C ILE A 19 1.59 17.33 15.84
N ALA A 20 0.87 16.34 16.37
CA ALA A 20 -0.59 16.31 16.39
C ALA A 20 -1.19 17.51 17.13
N GLU A 21 -0.64 17.84 18.30
CA GLU A 21 -1.03 19.01 19.09
C GLU A 21 -0.79 20.33 18.35
N ARG A 22 0.42 20.52 17.79
CA ARG A 22 0.75 21.73 17.01
C ARG A 22 -0.15 21.92 15.79
N LYS A 23 -0.53 20.83 15.13
CA LYS A 23 -1.38 20.84 13.94
C LYS A 23 -2.88 20.79 14.25
N LYS A 24 -3.27 20.68 15.53
CA LYS A 24 -4.66 20.43 15.96
C LYS A 24 -5.32 19.25 15.21
N LYS A 25 -4.55 18.20 14.94
CA LYS A 25 -4.99 16.98 14.26
C LYS A 25 -4.93 15.79 15.22
N SER A 26 -5.68 14.73 14.92
CA SER A 26 -5.50 13.46 15.63
C SER A 26 -4.18 12.80 15.25
N ILE A 27 -3.60 11.99 16.15
CA ILE A 27 -2.38 11.22 15.87
C ILE A 27 -2.58 10.31 14.66
N ALA A 28 -3.75 9.68 14.53
CA ALA A 28 -4.08 8.81 13.40
C ALA A 28 -4.09 9.59 12.07
N GLN A 29 -4.60 10.83 12.06
CA GLN A 29 -4.58 11.66 10.86
C GLN A 29 -3.15 12.08 10.50
N VAL A 30 -2.33 12.46 11.48
CA VAL A 30 -0.92 12.78 11.22
C VAL A 30 -0.16 11.56 10.69
N LEU A 31 -0.39 10.37 11.27
CA LEU A 31 0.22 9.14 10.78
C LEU A 31 -0.21 8.82 9.35
N ARG A 32 -1.49 9.01 9.02
CA ARG A 32 -2.01 8.83 7.66
C ARG A 32 -1.36 9.82 6.68
N ASP A 33 -1.33 11.11 7.00
CA ASP A 33 -0.69 12.14 6.16
C ASP A 33 0.79 11.78 5.88
N ILE A 34 1.51 11.23 6.87
CA ILE A 34 2.89 10.77 6.70
C ILE A 34 2.94 9.57 5.74
N VAL A 35 2.14 8.53 5.99
CA VAL A 35 2.11 7.33 5.15
C VAL A 35 1.75 7.68 3.71
N ASP A 36 0.75 8.54 3.50
CA ASP A 36 0.31 8.99 2.19
C ASP A 36 1.45 9.72 1.45
N ALA A 37 2.15 10.64 2.12
CA ALA A 37 3.29 11.35 1.53
C ALA A 37 4.46 10.43 1.12
N TYR A 38 4.65 9.30 1.79
CA TYR A 38 5.64 8.29 1.41
C TYR A 38 5.11 7.27 0.40
N SER A 39 3.80 7.08 0.32
CA SER A 39 3.13 6.20 -0.64
C SER A 39 3.02 6.85 -2.01
N GLU A 40 2.70 8.15 -2.08
CA GLU A 40 2.68 8.93 -3.33
C GLU A 40 4.07 8.98 -3.99
N LYS A 41 5.14 8.95 -3.20
CA LYS A 41 6.52 8.82 -3.70
C LYS A 41 6.83 7.44 -4.33
N LYS A 42 5.91 6.46 -4.22
CA LYS A 42 5.96 5.17 -4.92
C LYS A 42 5.03 5.10 -6.14
N GLY A 43 4.73 6.22 -6.80
CA GLY A 43 4.37 6.16 -8.23
C GLY A 43 5.63 5.75 -9.01
N THR A 44 5.71 4.67 -9.77
CA THR A 44 4.70 3.83 -10.43
C THR A 44 5.23 2.40 -10.46
N PHE A 45 4.58 1.44 -9.81
CA PHE A 45 4.72 0.05 -10.26
C PHE A 45 3.87 -0.10 -11.51
N SER A 46 4.48 0.10 -12.67
CA SER A 46 3.85 -0.27 -13.93
C SER A 46 3.58 -1.77 -13.91
N LEU A 47 2.45 -2.24 -14.45
CA LEU A 47 2.26 -3.67 -14.68
C LEU A 47 3.36 -4.24 -15.60
N SER A 48 4.01 -3.39 -16.41
CA SER A 48 5.24 -3.71 -17.16
C SER A 48 6.42 -4.09 -16.26
N SER A 49 6.44 -3.64 -15.00
CA SER A 49 7.49 -4.00 -14.03
C SER A 49 7.26 -5.37 -13.40
N LEU A 50 6.07 -5.96 -13.59
CA LEU A 50 5.72 -7.33 -13.23
C LEU A 50 5.91 -8.33 -14.40
N GLU A 51 6.22 -7.83 -15.59
CA GLU A 51 6.28 -8.60 -16.85
C GLU A 51 7.35 -9.70 -16.87
N GLY A 52 8.27 -9.74 -15.89
CA GLY A 52 9.29 -10.80 -15.75
C GLY A 52 9.10 -11.77 -14.58
N ILE A 53 8.07 -11.61 -13.74
CA ILE A 53 7.81 -12.52 -12.59
C ILE A 53 6.76 -13.57 -12.93
N ALA A 54 5.86 -13.27 -13.88
CA ALA A 54 4.79 -14.14 -14.32
C ALA A 54 5.00 -14.71 -15.74
N GLU A 55 6.13 -14.45 -16.37
CA GLU A 55 6.49 -15.06 -17.66
C GLU A 55 6.98 -16.49 -17.42
N ASP A 56 6.07 -17.36 -16.98
CA ASP A 56 6.17 -18.76 -17.33
C ASP A 56 5.70 -18.90 -18.77
N SER A 57 6.59 -19.36 -19.64
CA SER A 57 6.46 -19.50 -21.10
C SER A 57 5.24 -20.32 -21.60
N ALA A 58 4.38 -20.77 -20.71
CA ALA A 58 3.21 -21.60 -21.00
C ALA A 58 1.85 -20.92 -20.80
N VAL A 59 1.77 -19.71 -20.21
CA VAL A 59 0.46 -19.09 -19.89
C VAL A 59 0.40 -17.63 -20.33
N TYR A 60 -0.08 -17.41 -21.55
CA TYR A 60 -0.47 -16.08 -22.00
C TYR A 60 -1.77 -15.67 -21.32
N GLY A 61 -1.84 -14.42 -20.87
CA GLY A 61 -2.96 -13.84 -20.12
C GLY A 61 -4.36 -13.91 -20.77
N LYS A 62 -4.47 -14.48 -21.99
CA LYS A 62 -5.73 -14.77 -22.69
C LYS A 62 -6.37 -16.11 -22.32
N ASP A 63 -5.68 -17.02 -21.63
CA ASP A 63 -6.24 -18.34 -21.30
C ASP A 63 -6.94 -18.43 -19.93
N HIS A 64 -6.87 -17.38 -19.11
CA HIS A 64 -7.49 -17.39 -17.78
C HIS A 64 -9.02 -17.43 -17.83
N ASP A 65 -9.64 -16.92 -18.89
CA ASP A 65 -11.11 -16.89 -19.01
C ASP A 65 -11.70 -18.30 -19.08
N LYS A 66 -11.02 -19.25 -19.74
CA LYS A 66 -11.49 -20.65 -19.81
C LYS A 66 -11.33 -21.38 -18.48
N VAL A 67 -10.28 -21.09 -17.73
CA VAL A 67 -9.94 -21.77 -16.47
C VAL A 67 -10.78 -21.22 -15.31
N LEU A 68 -10.99 -19.90 -15.26
CA LEU A 68 -11.68 -19.24 -14.14
C LEU A 68 -13.20 -19.19 -14.33
N TYR A 69 -13.69 -19.03 -15.56
CA TYR A 69 -15.12 -18.84 -15.81
C TYR A 69 -15.84 -20.03 -16.41
N ARG A 70 -15.12 -21.11 -16.79
CA ARG A 70 -15.69 -22.34 -17.36
C ARG A 70 -16.86 -22.00 -18.30
N ALA A 71 -16.61 -21.15 -19.29
CA ALA A 71 -17.62 -20.75 -20.24
C ALA A 71 -18.04 -21.98 -21.06
N GLN A 72 -19.34 -22.20 -21.10
CA GLN A 72 -20.02 -23.33 -21.74
C GLN A 72 -19.76 -23.40 -23.24
#